data_AF-X8CQ39-F1
#
_entry.id   AF-X8CQ39-F1
#
_cell.length_a   1.000
_cell.length_b   1.000
_cell.length_c   1.000
_cell.angle_alpha   90.00
_cell.angle_beta   90.00
_cell.angle_gamma   90.00
#
_symmetry.space_group_name_H-M   'P 1'
#
loop_
_entity.id
_entity.type
_entity.pdbx_description
1 polymer ?
#
loop_
_entity_poly.entity_id
_entity_poly.type
_entity_poly.pdbx_seq_one_letter_code
_entity_poly.pdbx_strand_id
1 'polypeptide(L)'
;MHEGFVNYNAGTLGASMVEGRISAGVVVGDGSDVGGGASIMGTLSGGGTEVISIGKRCLLGANAGLGISLGDDCVVEAGLYVTAGTKVITPEGKQMKAREFSGGNNLLFRRNSLSGAVEVVARGGQGIALNEDLHAN
;
A
#
# COMPACT_ATOMS: atom_id res chain seq x y z
N MET A 1 -8.04 -11.70 13.18
CA MET A 1 -9.06 -12.65 12.68
C MET A 1 -8.39 -13.97 12.28
N HIS A 2 -9.17 -15.02 12.02
CA HIS A 2 -8.65 -16.38 11.72
C HIS A 2 -7.70 -16.44 10.52
N GLU A 3 -7.94 -15.60 9.51
CA GLU A 3 -7.09 -15.51 8.32
C GLU A 3 -5.86 -14.60 8.52
N GLY A 4 -5.86 -13.83 9.61
CA GLY A 4 -4.76 -12.96 9.97
C GLY A 4 -3.49 -13.76 10.26
N PHE A 5 -2.37 -13.32 9.68
CA PHE A 5 -1.06 -13.88 9.93
C PHE A 5 -0.07 -12.74 10.21
N VAL A 6 0.73 -12.90 11.26
CA VAL A 6 1.80 -11.96 11.61
C VAL A 6 3.07 -12.76 11.83
N ASN A 7 4.14 -12.39 11.12
CA ASN A 7 5.43 -13.05 11.23
C ASN A 7 6.26 -12.48 12.41
N TYR A 8 7.45 -13.05 12.65
CA TYR A 8 8.39 -12.51 13.66
C TYR A 8 8.89 -11.12 13.25
N ASN A 9 9.23 -10.29 14.27
CA ASN A 9 9.70 -8.92 14.08
C ASN A 9 8.76 -8.09 13.19
N ALA A 10 7.45 -8.34 13.30
CA ALA A 10 6.41 -7.69 12.54
C ALA A 10 5.18 -7.49 13.42
N GLY A 11 4.27 -6.63 13.02
CA GLY A 11 3.01 -6.45 13.74
C GLY A 11 2.45 -5.05 13.64
N THR A 12 1.63 -4.70 14.63
CA THR A 12 0.88 -3.45 14.69
C THR A 12 1.43 -2.54 15.79
N LEU A 13 1.47 -1.23 15.54
CA LEU A 13 1.89 -0.22 16.53
C LEU A 13 0.70 0.40 17.29
N GLY A 14 -0.51 -0.12 17.06
CA GLY A 14 -1.73 0.41 17.65
C GLY A 14 -2.92 -0.52 17.40
N ALA A 15 -4.13 0.03 17.48
CA ALA A 15 -5.36 -0.68 17.21
C ALA A 15 -5.48 -0.94 15.70
N SER A 16 -5.58 -2.21 15.32
CA SER A 16 -5.67 -2.63 13.91
C SER A 16 -6.54 -3.88 13.80
N MET A 17 -7.41 -3.93 12.79
CA MET A 17 -8.01 -5.19 12.36
C MET A 17 -7.03 -5.93 11.43
N VAL A 18 -6.61 -7.14 11.83
CA VAL A 18 -5.69 -7.97 11.03
C VAL A 18 -6.39 -9.24 10.56
N GLU A 19 -6.70 -9.28 9.28
CA GLU A 19 -7.34 -10.39 8.58
C GLU A 19 -6.51 -10.86 7.36
N GLY A 20 -5.41 -10.19 7.05
CA GLY A 20 -4.45 -10.60 6.03
C GLY A 20 -3.07 -10.95 6.59
N ARG A 21 -2.06 -10.99 5.71
CA ARG A 21 -0.70 -11.45 6.01
C ARG A 21 0.27 -10.27 6.16
N ILE A 22 0.89 -10.17 7.33
CA ILE A 22 1.97 -9.24 7.67
C ILE A 22 3.30 -10.01 7.65
N SER A 23 4.14 -9.74 6.64
CA SER A 23 5.44 -10.39 6.46
C SER A 23 6.47 -9.96 7.52
N ALA A 24 7.57 -10.71 7.68
CA ALA A 24 8.61 -10.38 8.66
C ALA A 24 9.21 -8.98 8.42
N GLY A 25 9.46 -8.24 9.49
CA GLY A 25 9.94 -6.85 9.44
C GLY A 25 8.84 -5.80 9.22
N VAL A 26 7.66 -6.19 8.70
CA VAL A 26 6.60 -5.25 8.33
C VAL A 26 5.91 -4.71 9.58
N VAL A 27 5.71 -3.40 9.58
CA VAL A 27 5.02 -2.69 10.65
C VAL A 27 3.76 -2.02 10.10
N VAL A 28 2.67 -2.12 10.85
CA VAL A 28 1.37 -1.50 10.55
C VAL A 28 1.00 -0.47 11.61
N GLY A 29 0.71 0.75 11.19
CA GLY A 29 0.37 1.87 12.08
C GLY A 29 -1.03 1.78 12.68
N ASP A 30 -1.26 2.65 13.67
CA ASP A 30 -2.51 2.74 14.41
C ASP A 30 -3.72 3.08 13.52
N GLY A 31 -4.85 2.43 13.78
CA GLY A 31 -6.11 2.57 13.04
C GLY A 31 -6.07 1.99 11.62
N SER A 32 -5.01 1.29 11.23
CA SER A 32 -4.90 0.67 9.91
C SER A 32 -5.46 -0.76 9.92
N ASP A 33 -6.26 -1.07 8.90
CA ASP A 33 -6.93 -2.35 8.75
C ASP A 33 -6.38 -3.14 7.55
N VAL A 34 -6.05 -4.40 7.80
CA VAL A 34 -5.55 -5.37 6.83
C VAL A 34 -6.67 -6.36 6.53
N GLY A 35 -7.45 -6.12 5.47
CA GLY A 35 -8.63 -6.91 5.13
C GLY A 35 -8.33 -8.38 4.81
N GLY A 36 -9.40 -9.19 4.83
CA GLY A 36 -9.32 -10.65 4.69
C GLY A 36 -8.52 -11.08 3.47
N GLY A 37 -7.41 -11.79 3.69
CA GLY A 37 -6.61 -12.41 2.63
C GLY A 37 -5.63 -11.45 1.97
N ALA A 38 -5.61 -10.20 2.42
CA ALA A 38 -4.66 -9.22 1.94
C ALA A 38 -3.21 -9.67 2.15
N SER A 39 -2.31 -9.23 1.27
CA SER A 39 -0.89 -9.57 1.30
C SER A 39 -0.04 -8.33 1.49
N ILE A 40 0.79 -8.28 2.53
CA ILE A 40 1.85 -7.27 2.65
C ILE A 40 3.19 -7.97 2.45
N MET A 41 3.95 -7.58 1.42
CA MET A 41 5.30 -8.11 1.18
C MET A 41 6.28 -7.65 2.26
N GLY A 42 7.31 -8.45 2.54
CA GLY A 42 8.32 -8.14 3.56
C GLY A 42 9.25 -7.01 3.15
N THR A 43 9.79 -7.10 1.94
CA THR A 43 10.65 -6.07 1.34
C THR A 43 10.04 -5.53 0.06
N LEU A 44 10.47 -4.33 -0.33
CA LEU A 44 10.07 -3.66 -1.55
C LEU A 44 10.20 -4.62 -2.74
N SER A 45 9.05 -4.98 -3.31
CA SER A 45 8.96 -5.96 -4.38
C SER A 45 9.79 -5.54 -5.59
N GLY A 46 10.43 -6.50 -6.29
CA GLY A 46 11.27 -6.20 -7.45
C GLY A 46 12.76 -5.97 -7.15
N GLY A 47 13.28 -6.58 -6.07
CA GLY A 47 14.71 -6.62 -5.76
C GLY A 47 15.20 -5.59 -4.74
N GLY A 48 14.29 -4.94 -4.01
CA GLY A 48 14.64 -3.94 -2.99
C GLY A 48 15.04 -4.55 -1.64
N THR A 49 15.90 -3.83 -0.92
CA THR A 49 16.34 -4.13 0.45
C THR A 49 15.50 -3.45 1.52
N GLU A 50 14.67 -2.48 1.14
CA GLU A 50 13.82 -1.73 2.07
C GLU A 50 12.65 -2.57 2.55
N VAL A 51 12.39 -2.53 3.86
CA VAL A 51 11.28 -3.22 4.50
C VAL A 51 10.01 -2.39 4.34
N ILE A 52 8.92 -3.02 3.93
CA ILE A 52 7.63 -2.34 3.72
C ILE A 52 6.99 -1.98 5.06
N SER A 53 6.38 -0.80 5.13
CA SER A 53 5.57 -0.35 6.27
C SER A 53 4.24 0.25 5.80
N ILE A 54 3.25 0.19 6.69
CA ILE A 54 1.94 0.84 6.53
C ILE A 54 1.82 1.91 7.63
N GLY A 55 1.48 3.14 7.24
CA GLY A 55 1.18 4.22 8.17
C GLY A 55 -0.14 4.02 8.92
N LYS A 56 -0.74 5.11 9.38
CA LYS A 56 -1.96 5.13 10.19
C LYS A 56 -3.21 5.26 9.34
N ARG A 57 -4.34 4.74 9.83
CA ARG A 57 -5.68 4.88 9.19
C ARG A 57 -5.72 4.42 7.72
N CYS A 58 -4.88 3.44 7.38
CA CYS A 58 -4.88 2.82 6.07
C CYS A 58 -5.90 1.69 5.99
N LEU A 59 -6.37 1.38 4.78
CA LEU A 59 -7.25 0.25 4.53
C LEU A 59 -6.74 -0.57 3.35
N LEU A 60 -6.34 -1.81 3.61
CA LEU A 60 -6.12 -2.79 2.56
C LEU A 60 -7.41 -3.60 2.38
N GLY A 61 -8.03 -3.51 1.22
CA GLY A 61 -9.23 -4.28 0.90
C GLY A 61 -8.97 -5.79 0.95
N ALA A 62 -10.05 -6.57 1.09
CA ALA A 62 -9.95 -8.03 1.07
C ALA A 62 -9.27 -8.53 -0.22
N ASN A 63 -8.39 -9.52 -0.10
CA ASN A 63 -7.57 -10.06 -1.19
C ASN A 63 -6.70 -9.03 -1.94
N ALA A 64 -6.51 -7.82 -1.39
CA ALA A 64 -5.55 -6.88 -1.92
C ALA A 64 -4.12 -7.39 -1.73
N GLY A 65 -3.17 -6.76 -2.41
CA GLY A 65 -1.76 -7.01 -2.17
C GLY A 65 -0.94 -5.75 -2.30
N LEU A 66 0.13 -5.67 -1.53
CA LEU A 66 0.96 -4.48 -1.46
C LEU A 66 2.44 -4.85 -1.40
N GLY A 67 3.18 -4.25 -2.33
CA GLY A 67 4.61 -4.42 -2.51
C GLY A 67 5.40 -3.10 -2.47
N ILE A 68 4.82 -2.04 -1.88
CA ILE A 68 5.42 -0.71 -1.59
C ILE A 68 5.00 -0.26 -0.18
N SER A 69 5.71 0.69 0.43
CA SER A 69 5.26 1.28 1.69
C SER A 69 4.11 2.27 1.46
N LEU A 70 3.22 2.41 2.43
CA LEU A 70 2.18 3.45 2.46
C LEU A 70 2.42 4.35 3.66
N GLY A 71 2.24 5.66 3.47
CA GLY A 71 2.10 6.61 4.57
C GLY A 71 0.74 6.46 5.24
N ASP A 72 0.21 7.56 5.74
CA ASP A 72 -1.08 7.66 6.41
C ASP A 72 -2.25 7.81 5.42
N ASP A 73 -3.43 7.37 5.85
CA ASP A 73 -4.71 7.61 5.17
C ASP A 73 -4.78 7.05 3.73
N CYS A 74 -4.07 5.94 3.47
CA CYS A 74 -4.05 5.28 2.17
C CYS A 74 -5.06 4.12 2.06
N VAL A 75 -5.51 3.84 0.84
CA VAL A 75 -6.43 2.73 0.54
C VAL A 75 -5.94 1.94 -0.66
N VAL A 76 -6.04 0.62 -0.57
CA VAL A 76 -5.91 -0.29 -1.71
C VAL A 76 -7.23 -1.01 -1.90
N GLU A 77 -7.80 -0.91 -3.10
CA GLU A 77 -9.04 -1.61 -3.47
C GLU A 77 -8.94 -3.12 -3.22
N ALA A 78 -10.06 -3.73 -2.83
CA ALA A 78 -10.17 -5.18 -2.72
C ALA A 78 -9.78 -5.88 -4.04
N GLY A 79 -9.02 -6.98 -3.93
CA GLY A 79 -8.54 -7.76 -5.07
C GLY A 79 -7.44 -7.09 -5.92
N LEU A 80 -6.99 -5.88 -5.58
CA LEU A 80 -5.89 -5.22 -6.28
C LEU A 80 -4.55 -5.54 -5.62
N TYR A 81 -3.62 -6.10 -6.40
CA TYR A 81 -2.22 -6.21 -6.00
C TYR A 81 -1.38 -5.08 -6.61
N VAL A 82 -0.80 -4.22 -5.76
CA VAL A 82 0.11 -3.13 -6.14
C VAL A 82 1.55 -3.55 -5.86
N THR A 83 2.26 -3.99 -6.90
CA THR A 83 3.71 -4.25 -6.84
C THR A 83 4.48 -2.95 -7.11
N ALA A 84 5.75 -2.87 -6.72
CA ALA A 84 6.59 -1.68 -6.93
C ALA A 84 6.75 -1.31 -8.42
N GLY A 85 6.72 -2.32 -9.29
CA GLY A 85 6.80 -2.16 -10.75
C GLY A 85 5.45 -1.89 -11.42
N THR A 86 4.33 -2.04 -10.71
CA THR A 86 2.99 -1.80 -11.26
C THR A 86 2.93 -0.38 -11.84
N LYS A 87 2.54 -0.28 -13.11
CA LYS A 87 2.28 1.01 -13.74
C LYS A 87 0.92 1.52 -13.28
N VAL A 88 0.91 2.69 -12.67
CA VAL A 88 -0.28 3.38 -12.19
C VAL A 88 -0.50 4.64 -13.01
N ILE A 89 -1.75 4.93 -13.34
CA ILE A 89 -2.18 6.16 -13.99
C ILE A 89 -2.52 7.19 -12.91
N THR A 90 -1.90 8.36 -12.97
CA THR A 90 -2.21 9.50 -12.08
C THR A 90 -3.45 10.26 -12.57
N PRO A 91 -4.06 11.15 -11.76
CA PRO A 91 -5.18 11.98 -12.20
C PRO A 91 -4.88 12.84 -13.43
N GLU A 92 -3.60 13.20 -13.64
CA GLU A 92 -3.11 13.95 -14.79
C GLU A 92 -2.88 13.07 -16.03
N GLY A 93 -3.19 11.77 -15.96
CA GLY A 93 -3.02 10.80 -17.04
C GLY A 93 -1.60 10.28 -17.22
N LYS A 94 -0.68 10.59 -16.29
CA LYS A 94 0.71 10.12 -16.38
C LYS A 94 0.84 8.68 -15.92
N GLN A 95 1.65 7.89 -16.62
CA GLN A 95 1.98 6.52 -16.21
C GLN A 95 3.28 6.49 -15.40
N MET A 96 3.17 6.15 -14.12
CA MET A 96 4.30 6.09 -13.19
C MET A 96 4.42 4.70 -12.58
N LYS A 97 5.58 4.32 -12.07
CA LYS A 97 5.72 3.07 -11.30
C LYS A 97 5.16 3.30 -9.89
N ALA A 98 4.51 2.31 -9.30
CA ALA A 98 3.96 2.43 -7.95
C ALA A 98 5.02 2.77 -6.88
N ARG A 99 6.27 2.32 -7.08
CA ARG A 99 7.40 2.66 -6.18
C ARG A 99 7.59 4.16 -5.97
N GLU A 100 7.27 5.00 -6.98
CA GLU A 100 7.43 6.46 -6.89
C GLU A 100 6.46 7.08 -5.86
N PHE A 101 5.44 6.33 -5.45
CA PHE A 101 4.45 6.71 -4.44
C PHE A 101 4.70 6.03 -3.07
N SER A 102 5.82 5.31 -2.92
CA SER A 102 6.14 4.60 -1.67
C SER A 102 6.29 5.59 -0.53
N GLY A 103 5.55 5.37 0.57
CA GLY A 103 5.50 6.27 1.73
C GLY A 103 4.57 7.47 1.57
N GLY A 104 3.90 7.62 0.42
CA GLY A 104 2.93 8.69 0.19
C GLY A 104 1.69 8.56 1.08
N ASN A 105 1.10 9.70 1.43
CA ASN A 105 -0.11 9.80 2.25
C ASN A 105 -1.34 10.08 1.36
N ASN A 106 -2.54 9.80 1.87
CA ASN A 106 -3.81 10.14 1.23
C ASN A 106 -3.96 9.57 -0.19
N LEU A 107 -3.47 8.36 -0.46
CA LEU A 107 -3.54 7.73 -1.77
C LEU A 107 -4.64 6.67 -1.81
N LEU A 108 -5.37 6.60 -2.93
CA LEU A 108 -6.25 5.48 -3.25
C LEU A 108 -5.73 4.79 -4.50
N PHE A 109 -5.33 3.53 -4.35
CA PHE A 109 -5.02 2.64 -5.47
C PHE A 109 -6.25 1.82 -5.82
N ARG A 110 -6.64 1.86 -7.10
CA ARG A 110 -7.79 1.12 -7.64
C ARG A 110 -7.52 0.62 -9.05
N ARG A 111 -8.28 -0.36 -9.50
CA ARG A 111 -8.37 -0.79 -10.88
C ARG A 111 -9.65 -0.25 -11.50
N ASN A 112 -9.50 0.48 -12.59
CA ASN A 112 -10.63 0.91 -13.39
C ASN A 112 -11.32 -0.32 -13.99
N SER A 113 -12.57 -0.57 -13.62
CA SER A 113 -13.30 -1.77 -14.03
C SER A 113 -13.71 -1.77 -15.52
N LEU A 114 -13.66 -0.62 -16.20
CA LEU A 114 -13.96 -0.52 -17.62
C LEU A 114 -12.70 -0.68 -18.47
N SER A 115 -11.59 -0.04 -18.09
CA SER A 115 -10.34 -0.05 -18.88
C SER A 115 -9.31 -1.10 -18.43
N GLY A 116 -9.45 -1.61 -17.21
CA GLY A 116 -8.47 -2.47 -16.56
C GLY A 116 -7.22 -1.75 -16.04
N ALA A 117 -7.09 -0.44 -16.28
CA ALA A 117 -5.94 0.34 -15.83
C ALA A 117 -5.87 0.40 -14.30
N VAL A 118 -4.67 0.27 -13.73
CA VAL A 118 -4.43 0.59 -12.32
C VAL A 118 -4.25 2.10 -12.21
N GLU A 119 -4.98 2.72 -11.31
CA GLU A 119 -5.00 4.16 -11.07
C GLU A 119 -4.55 4.44 -9.64
N VAL A 120 -3.89 5.58 -9.47
CA VAL A 120 -3.67 6.20 -8.17
C VAL A 120 -4.37 7.54 -8.17
N VAL A 121 -5.22 7.77 -7.17
CA VAL A 121 -5.95 9.04 -7.00
C VAL A 121 -5.76 9.57 -5.59
N ALA A 122 -5.88 10.88 -5.42
CA ALA A 122 -5.78 11.47 -4.10
C ALA A 122 -7.08 11.30 -3.31
N ARG A 123 -6.95 11.18 -1.98
CA ARG A 123 -8.06 11.12 -1.02
C ARG A 123 -8.17 12.46 -0.28
N GLY A 124 -9.40 12.80 0.13
CA GLY A 124 -9.64 13.96 0.99
C GLY A 124 -9.41 15.33 0.33
N GLY A 125 -9.34 15.41 -1.00
CA GLY A 125 -9.11 16.68 -1.72
C GLY A 125 -7.69 17.23 -1.63
N GLN A 126 -6.76 16.48 -1.03
CA GLN A 126 -5.34 16.79 -1.03
C GLN A 126 -4.71 16.41 -2.39
N GLY A 127 -3.61 17.04 -2.78
CA GLY A 127 -2.86 16.63 -3.98
C GLY A 127 -2.07 15.33 -3.76
N ILE A 128 -1.58 14.71 -4.83
CA ILE A 128 -0.65 13.58 -4.73
C ILE A 128 0.77 14.13 -4.55
N ALA A 129 1.36 13.88 -3.38
CA ALA A 129 2.78 14.14 -3.13
C ALA A 129 3.60 12.88 -3.44
N LEU A 130 4.70 13.08 -4.17
CA LEU A 130 5.66 12.02 -4.45
C LEU A 130 6.73 11.97 -3.37
N ASN A 131 7.39 10.83 -3.22
CA ASN A 131 8.48 10.69 -2.27
C ASN A 131 9.71 11.46 -2.77
N GLU A 132 10.08 12.53 -2.06
CA GLU A 132 11.19 13.41 -2.44
C GLU A 132 12.54 12.66 -2.48
N ASP A 133 12.78 11.70 -1.59
CA ASP A 133 14.02 10.91 -1.53
C ASP A 133 14.20 10.02 -2.77
N LEU A 134 13.10 9.62 -3.42
CA LEU A 134 13.14 8.88 -4.69
C LEU A 134 13.32 9.78 -5.92
N HIS A 135 13.20 11.10 -5.75
CA HIS A 135 13.23 12.08 -6.83
C HIS A 135 14.39 13.07 -6.74
N ALA A 136 15.19 13.04 -5.67
CA ALA A 136 16.47 13.73 -5.59
C ALA A 136 17.53 12.97 -6.41
N ASN A 137 17.71 13.35 -7.68
CA ASN A 137 18.86 12.96 -8.51
C ASN A 137 19.53 14.19 -9.13
#